data_AF-A0A973R6I9-F1
#
_entry.id   AF-A0A973R6I9-F1
#
_cell.length_a   1.000
_cell.length_b   1.000
_cell.length_c   1.000
_cell.angle_alpha   90.00
_cell.angle_beta   90.00
_cell.angle_gamma   90.00
#
_symmetry.space_group_name_H-M   'P 1'
#
loop_
_entity.id
_entity.type
_entity.pdbx_description
1 polymer ?
#
loop_
_entity_poly.entity_id
_entity_poly.type
_entity_poly.pdbx_seq_one_letter_code
_entity_poly.pdbx_strand_id
1 'polypeptide(L)'
;MSTVTNPPHPAPETTPAPTVDPPVDQLFDQPADADQADRVDRLDALIWAAARATDDPQFAVGKAREFAEGVFVGLVVGAGSGAHRLNCSVPTASGPVTAGEDLSFEIAADVRAVCLPGAGREREICELFALAHVIGAEATAILRTRPLSNNADFGTTFGIGSSGLSPDGYVVRGWRLAEGQTSPIDAAGMFAFCCSEASSGEPLPLDPNTRYADARALVTPPRPG
;
A
#
# COMPACT_ATOMS: atom_id res chain seq x y z
N MET A 1 70.33 -18.74 -44.34
CA MET A 1 69.12 -17.92 -44.56
C MET A 1 68.13 -18.28 -43.47
N SER A 2 68.11 -17.51 -42.38
CA SER A 2 67.26 -17.76 -41.21
C SER A 2 66.02 -16.88 -41.31
N THR A 3 64.85 -17.47 -41.42
CA THR A 3 63.56 -16.77 -41.39
C THR A 3 63.13 -16.53 -39.94
N VAL A 4 63.01 -15.26 -39.57
CA VAL A 4 62.46 -14.79 -38.29
C VAL A 4 60.94 -14.89 -38.35
N THR A 5 60.34 -15.69 -37.47
CA THR A 5 58.88 -15.75 -37.27
C THR A 5 58.50 -14.72 -36.21
N ASN A 6 57.69 -13.73 -36.60
CA ASN A 6 57.11 -12.74 -35.67
C ASN A 6 55.98 -13.39 -34.84
N PRO A 7 55.83 -13.08 -33.55
CA PRO A 7 54.68 -13.51 -32.78
C PRO A 7 53.40 -12.72 -33.15
N PRO A 8 52.21 -13.29 -32.96
CA PRO A 8 50.94 -12.64 -33.28
C PRO A 8 50.64 -11.48 -32.31
N HIS A 9 50.14 -10.39 -32.88
CA HIS A 9 49.66 -9.20 -32.19
C HIS A 9 48.37 -9.54 -31.40
N PRO A 10 48.20 -9.10 -30.13
CA PRO A 10 46.92 -9.22 -29.46
C PRO A 10 45.88 -8.30 -30.12
N ALA A 11 44.67 -8.83 -30.34
CA ALA A 11 43.51 -8.08 -30.79
C ALA A 11 43.05 -7.09 -29.70
N PRO A 12 42.46 -5.93 -30.07
CA PRO A 12 41.99 -4.95 -29.10
C PRO A 12 40.80 -5.51 -28.31
N GLU A 13 40.91 -5.49 -26.98
CA GLU A 13 39.80 -5.73 -26.06
C GLU A 13 38.65 -4.77 -26.38
N THR A 14 37.48 -5.34 -26.65
CA THR A 14 36.24 -4.58 -26.87
C THR A 14 35.68 -4.21 -25.50
N THR A 15 35.92 -2.98 -25.06
CA THR A 15 35.31 -2.41 -23.86
C THR A 15 33.78 -2.48 -23.98
N PRO A 16 33.04 -3.11 -23.05
CA PRO A 16 31.59 -2.99 -23.05
C PRO A 16 31.21 -1.53 -22.78
N ALA A 17 30.34 -0.98 -23.64
CA ALA A 17 29.79 0.36 -23.46
C ALA A 17 29.12 0.47 -22.08
N PRO A 18 29.20 1.63 -21.41
CA PRO A 18 28.49 1.83 -20.16
C PRO A 18 26.99 1.59 -20.40
N THR A 19 26.42 0.65 -19.66
CA THR A 19 24.98 0.48 -19.55
C THR A 19 24.43 1.79 -19.02
N VAL A 20 23.82 2.57 -19.90
CA VAL A 20 23.08 3.78 -19.52
C VAL A 20 21.87 3.29 -18.74
N ASP A 21 21.85 3.52 -17.43
CA ASP A 21 20.66 3.35 -16.62
C ASP A 21 19.52 4.15 -17.27
N PRO A 22 18.32 3.56 -17.45
CA PRO A 22 17.20 4.29 -18.03
C PRO A 22 16.83 5.48 -17.11
N PRO A 23 16.43 6.63 -17.70
CA PRO A 23 16.00 7.78 -16.92
C PRO A 23 14.79 7.45 -16.05
N VAL A 24 14.76 8.02 -14.85
CA VAL A 24 13.78 7.84 -13.76
C VAL A 24 12.33 8.22 -14.16
N ASP A 25 12.13 8.76 -15.37
CA ASP A 25 10.83 9.22 -15.87
C ASP A 25 9.91 8.11 -16.42
N GLN A 26 10.25 6.82 -16.29
CA GLN A 26 9.42 5.71 -16.79
C GLN A 26 8.61 4.95 -15.73
N LEU A 27 8.54 5.43 -14.48
CA LEU A 27 7.87 4.70 -13.38
C LEU A 27 6.35 4.96 -13.24
N PHE A 28 5.74 5.84 -14.05
CA PHE A 28 4.38 6.32 -13.79
C PHE A 28 3.34 6.07 -14.89
N ASP A 29 3.58 5.17 -15.83
CA ASP A 29 2.58 4.85 -16.86
C ASP A 29 2.62 3.36 -17.25
N GLN A 30 2.49 2.48 -16.24
CA GLN A 30 2.07 1.11 -16.56
C GLN A 30 0.59 1.17 -16.99
N PRO A 31 0.24 0.69 -18.20
CA PRO A 31 -1.15 0.62 -18.61
C PRO A 31 -1.89 -0.23 -17.57
N ALA A 32 -2.96 0.32 -17.01
CA ALA A 32 -3.81 -0.41 -16.09
C ALA A 32 -4.17 -1.75 -16.73
N ASP A 33 -3.91 -2.84 -16.01
CA ASP A 33 -4.29 -4.18 -16.44
C ASP A 33 -5.80 -4.19 -16.74
N ALA A 34 -6.23 -4.84 -17.82
CA ALA A 34 -7.65 -4.88 -18.20
C ALA A 34 -8.51 -5.43 -17.05
N ASP A 35 -7.97 -6.41 -16.31
CA ASP A 35 -8.57 -6.98 -15.11
C ASP A 35 -8.74 -5.95 -13.98
N GLN A 36 -7.86 -4.96 -13.91
CA GLN A 36 -7.90 -3.91 -12.91
C GLN A 36 -8.92 -2.82 -13.26
N ALA A 37 -9.00 -2.43 -14.54
CA ALA A 37 -10.04 -1.50 -15.00
C ALA A 37 -11.45 -2.08 -14.76
N ASP A 38 -11.66 -3.35 -15.11
CA ASP A 38 -12.92 -4.07 -14.87
C ASP A 38 -13.27 -4.15 -13.37
N ARG A 39 -12.26 -4.26 -12.50
CA ARG A 39 -12.45 -4.22 -11.04
C ARG A 39 -12.87 -2.85 -10.54
N VAL A 40 -12.24 -1.78 -11.01
CA VAL A 40 -12.62 -0.41 -10.66
C VAL A 40 -14.06 -0.13 -11.10
N ASP A 41 -14.44 -0.54 -12.32
CA ASP A 41 -15.81 -0.40 -12.83
C ASP A 41 -16.81 -1.22 -11.99
N ARG A 42 -16.42 -2.42 -11.57
CA ARG A 42 -17.24 -3.23 -10.66
C ARG A 42 -17.42 -2.57 -9.29
N LEU A 43 -16.37 -1.97 -8.74
CA LEU A 43 -16.45 -1.23 -7.48
C LEU A 43 -17.35 0.00 -7.61
N ASP A 44 -17.21 0.78 -8.70
CA ASP A 44 -18.09 1.92 -8.99
C ASP A 44 -19.56 1.48 -9.07
N ALA A 45 -19.85 0.38 -9.77
CA ALA A 45 -21.19 -0.17 -9.84
C ALA A 45 -21.75 -0.57 -8.46
N LEU A 46 -20.92 -1.14 -7.57
CA LEU A 46 -21.31 -1.48 -6.20
C LEU A 46 -21.56 -0.24 -5.34
N ILE A 47 -20.71 0.77 -5.45
CA ILE A 47 -20.84 2.06 -4.76
C ILE A 47 -22.17 2.72 -5.15
N TRP A 48 -22.45 2.83 -6.45
CA TRP A 48 -23.72 3.37 -6.92
C TRP A 48 -24.91 2.51 -6.50
N ALA A 49 -24.77 1.19 -6.49
CA ALA A 49 -25.83 0.31 -6.03
C ALA A 49 -26.17 0.53 -4.56
N ALA A 50 -25.17 0.72 -3.71
CA ALA A 50 -25.36 1.03 -2.30
C ALA A 50 -25.93 2.44 -2.09
N ALA A 51 -25.42 3.43 -2.81
CA ALA A 51 -25.83 4.83 -2.68
C ALA A 51 -27.30 5.05 -3.04
N ARG A 52 -27.91 4.18 -3.87
CA ARG A 52 -29.35 4.24 -4.21
C ARG A 52 -30.28 4.14 -3.00
N ALA A 53 -29.82 3.63 -1.87
CA ALA A 53 -30.59 3.57 -0.63
C ALA A 53 -30.56 4.89 0.18
N THR A 54 -29.77 5.89 -0.25
CA THR A 54 -29.65 7.20 0.39
C THR A 54 -30.59 8.23 -0.26
N ASP A 55 -30.89 9.32 0.45
CA ASP A 55 -31.75 10.40 -0.03
C ASP A 55 -31.13 11.16 -1.24
N ASP A 56 -29.81 11.29 -1.27
CA ASP A 56 -29.04 11.89 -2.37
C ASP A 56 -27.84 11.00 -2.75
N PRO A 57 -28.02 10.07 -3.70
CA PRO A 57 -26.96 9.15 -4.11
C PRO A 57 -25.72 9.85 -4.66
N GLN A 58 -25.88 10.97 -5.38
CA GLN A 58 -24.76 11.69 -6.00
C GLN A 58 -23.90 12.35 -4.93
N PHE A 59 -24.53 13.02 -3.97
CA PHE A 59 -23.84 13.61 -2.83
C PHE A 59 -23.16 12.54 -1.97
N ALA A 60 -23.82 11.41 -1.70
CA ALA A 60 -23.26 10.31 -0.93
C ALA A 60 -21.98 9.74 -1.58
N VAL A 61 -22.00 9.50 -2.89
CA VAL A 61 -20.82 9.01 -3.63
C VAL A 61 -19.69 10.05 -3.64
N GLY A 62 -20.01 11.33 -3.84
CA GLY A 62 -19.02 12.41 -3.81
C GLY A 62 -18.29 12.50 -2.47
N LYS A 63 -19.06 12.51 -1.37
CA LYS A 63 -18.52 12.54 0.00
C LYS A 63 -17.68 11.30 0.32
N ALA A 64 -18.12 10.12 -0.11
CA ALA A 64 -17.39 8.88 0.11
C ALA A 64 -16.02 8.88 -0.60
N ARG A 65 -15.94 9.44 -1.80
CA ARG A 65 -14.68 9.56 -2.56
C ARG A 65 -13.73 10.59 -1.96
N GLU A 66 -14.24 11.75 -1.54
CA GLU A 66 -13.46 12.75 -0.82
C GLU A 66 -12.86 12.16 0.48
N PHE A 67 -13.68 11.41 1.23
CA PHE A 67 -13.20 10.67 2.40
C PHE A 67 -12.11 9.66 2.03
N ALA A 68 -12.33 8.84 0.99
CA ALA A 68 -11.38 7.83 0.55
C ALA A 68 -10.02 8.43 0.14
N GLU A 69 -10.01 9.56 -0.55
CA GLU A 69 -8.81 10.29 -0.92
C GLU A 69 -8.07 10.80 0.33
N GLY A 70 -8.80 11.40 1.28
CA GLY A 70 -8.23 11.84 2.55
C GLY A 70 -7.61 10.71 3.35
N VAL A 71 -8.26 9.54 3.40
CA VAL A 71 -7.72 8.33 4.03
C VAL A 71 -6.44 7.87 3.34
N PHE A 72 -6.44 7.79 2.01
CA PHE A 72 -5.27 7.37 1.24
C PHE A 72 -4.07 8.30 1.44
N VAL A 73 -4.29 9.61 1.39
CA VAL A 73 -3.24 10.61 1.67
C VAL A 73 -2.71 10.45 3.09
N GLY A 74 -3.61 10.32 4.08
CA GLY A 74 -3.24 10.08 5.46
C GLY A 74 -2.40 8.82 5.65
N LEU A 75 -2.73 7.76 4.89
CA LEU A 75 -1.99 6.50 4.90
C LEU A 75 -0.59 6.66 4.31
N VAL A 76 -0.46 7.27 3.14
CA VAL A 76 0.85 7.49 2.50
C VAL A 76 1.74 8.37 3.38
N VAL A 77 1.21 9.49 3.91
CA VAL A 77 1.96 10.36 4.83
C VAL A 77 2.33 9.65 6.13
N GLY A 78 1.40 8.85 6.66
CA GLY A 78 1.59 8.09 7.90
C GLY A 78 2.44 6.83 7.75
N ALA A 79 2.68 6.34 6.54
CA ALA A 79 3.43 5.11 6.29
C ALA A 79 4.93 5.29 6.58
N GLY A 80 5.45 6.50 6.37
CA GLY A 80 6.88 6.79 6.41
C GLY A 80 7.63 6.18 5.23
N SER A 81 8.96 6.29 5.21
CA SER A 81 9.76 5.70 4.14
C SER A 81 9.79 4.17 4.21
N GLY A 82 9.74 3.49 3.07
CA GLY A 82 9.77 2.04 3.02
C GLY A 82 9.24 1.49 1.69
N ALA A 83 9.35 0.17 1.53
CA ALA A 83 8.55 -0.57 0.56
C ALA A 83 7.28 -1.04 1.26
N HIS A 84 6.13 -0.65 0.75
CA HIS A 84 4.83 -0.84 1.36
C HIS A 84 3.97 -1.79 0.54
N ARG A 85 3.19 -2.60 1.25
CA ARG A 85 2.10 -3.39 0.70
C ARG A 85 0.83 -3.12 1.49
N LEU A 86 -0.20 -2.63 0.82
CA LEU A 86 -1.48 -2.31 1.41
C LEU A 86 -2.53 -3.30 0.94
N ASN A 87 -3.20 -3.90 1.92
CA ASN A 87 -4.39 -4.72 1.70
C ASN A 87 -5.60 -4.02 2.34
N CYS A 88 -6.74 -4.01 1.65
CA CYS A 88 -8.01 -3.52 2.18
C CYS A 88 -9.08 -4.58 1.95
N SER A 89 -9.90 -4.83 2.98
CA SER A 89 -11.03 -5.74 2.91
C SER A 89 -12.29 -5.05 3.41
N VAL A 90 -13.34 -5.08 2.58
CA VAL A 90 -14.65 -4.50 2.85
C VAL A 90 -15.67 -5.63 2.95
N PRO A 91 -16.28 -5.87 4.11
CA PRO A 91 -17.31 -6.89 4.22
C PRO A 91 -18.57 -6.45 3.47
N THR A 92 -19.14 -7.35 2.66
CA THR A 92 -20.43 -7.16 1.98
C THR A 92 -21.34 -8.35 2.22
N ALA A 93 -22.64 -8.22 1.91
CA ALA A 93 -23.60 -9.32 2.05
C ALA A 93 -23.24 -10.57 1.21
N SER A 94 -22.51 -10.38 0.11
CA SER A 94 -22.06 -11.47 -0.77
C SER A 94 -20.69 -12.05 -0.39
N GLY A 95 -20.10 -11.57 0.72
CA GLY A 95 -18.74 -11.89 1.15
C GLY A 95 -17.81 -10.68 1.14
N PRO A 96 -16.59 -10.81 1.68
CA PRO A 96 -15.62 -9.73 1.67
C PRO A 96 -15.18 -9.39 0.24
N VAL A 97 -15.11 -8.09 -0.06
CA VAL A 97 -14.53 -7.55 -1.29
C VAL A 97 -13.14 -7.04 -0.95
N THR A 98 -12.13 -7.50 -1.69
CA THR A 98 -10.74 -7.08 -1.57
C THR A 98 -10.23 -6.57 -2.91
N ALA A 99 -9.13 -5.82 -2.88
CA ALA A 99 -8.37 -5.54 -4.08
C ALA A 99 -7.90 -6.84 -4.74
N GLY A 100 -7.65 -6.81 -6.05
CA GLY A 100 -7.17 -7.99 -6.77
C GLY A 100 -5.81 -8.49 -6.32
N GLU A 101 -4.94 -7.56 -5.94
CA GLU A 101 -3.65 -7.81 -5.33
C GLU A 101 -3.37 -6.73 -4.29
N ASP A 102 -2.38 -6.96 -3.43
CA ASP A 102 -1.89 -5.92 -2.53
C ASP A 102 -1.33 -4.74 -3.35
N LEU A 103 -1.77 -3.53 -3.02
CA LEU A 103 -1.18 -2.31 -3.57
C LEU A 103 0.26 -2.20 -3.05
N SER A 104 1.23 -2.29 -3.95
CA SER A 104 2.65 -2.18 -3.63
C SER A 104 3.19 -0.82 -4.07
N PHE A 105 3.83 -0.08 -3.16
CA PHE A 105 4.41 1.23 -3.45
C PHE A 105 5.64 1.47 -2.58
N GLU A 106 6.56 2.30 -3.06
CA GLU A 106 7.76 2.69 -2.31
C GLU A 106 7.71 4.18 -1.97
N ILE A 107 8.04 4.51 -0.72
CA ILE A 107 8.16 5.90 -0.26
C ILE A 107 9.65 6.14 0.06
N ALA A 108 10.28 7.01 -0.72
CA ALA A 108 11.60 7.52 -0.41
C ALA A 108 11.56 8.46 0.81
N ALA A 109 12.69 8.61 1.52
CA ALA A 109 12.77 9.39 2.76
C ALA A 109 12.48 10.90 2.58
N ASP A 110 12.49 11.40 1.34
CA ASP A 110 12.38 12.81 0.98
C ASP A 110 11.11 13.14 0.18
N VAL A 111 10.11 12.24 0.13
CA VAL A 111 8.85 12.50 -0.58
C VAL A 111 8.10 13.66 0.08
N ARG A 112 8.06 14.81 -0.61
CA ARG A 112 7.38 16.04 -0.15
C ARG A 112 5.96 16.21 -0.66
N ALA A 113 5.51 15.36 -1.58
CA ALA A 113 4.19 15.47 -2.20
C ALA A 113 3.55 14.09 -2.38
N VAL A 114 2.28 13.98 -2.00
CA VAL A 114 1.43 12.82 -2.30
C VAL A 114 0.56 13.20 -3.48
N CYS A 115 0.65 12.44 -4.58
CA CYS A 115 -0.26 12.57 -5.70
C CYS A 115 -1.58 11.89 -5.36
N LEU A 116 -2.69 12.55 -5.67
CA LEU A 116 -4.00 11.90 -5.60
C LEU A 116 -4.07 10.76 -6.63
N PRO A 117 -4.74 9.65 -6.30
CA PRO A 117 -4.81 8.50 -7.18
C PRO A 117 -5.71 8.78 -8.38
N GLY A 118 -5.08 9.03 -9.53
CA GLY A 118 -5.78 9.31 -10.79
C GLY A 118 -6.18 8.04 -11.58
N ALA A 119 -5.44 6.95 -11.42
CA ALA A 119 -5.66 5.65 -12.05
C ALA A 119 -4.94 4.57 -11.23
N GLY A 120 -4.85 3.35 -11.74
CA GLY A 120 -4.00 2.34 -11.12
C GLY A 120 -4.63 1.64 -9.91
N ARG A 121 -3.80 0.89 -9.19
CA ARG A 121 -4.19 0.12 -8.01
C ARG A 121 -4.54 1.03 -6.84
N GLU A 122 -3.96 2.23 -6.81
CA GLU A 122 -4.28 3.27 -5.85
C GLU A 122 -5.74 3.71 -6.00
N ARG A 123 -6.22 3.84 -7.25
CA ARG A 123 -7.63 4.12 -7.52
C ARG A 123 -8.54 3.00 -7.01
N GLU A 124 -8.18 1.74 -7.25
CA GLU A 124 -8.94 0.58 -6.76
C GLU A 124 -9.07 0.59 -5.22
N ILE A 125 -7.99 0.89 -4.50
CA ILE A 125 -8.00 1.03 -3.03
C ILE A 125 -8.92 2.18 -2.59
N CYS A 126 -8.87 3.33 -3.26
CA CYS A 126 -9.77 4.44 -2.95
C CYS A 126 -11.25 4.08 -3.20
N GLU A 127 -11.57 3.35 -4.27
CA GLU A 127 -12.94 2.89 -4.48
C GLU A 127 -13.38 1.86 -3.42
N LEU A 128 -12.49 1.02 -2.90
CA LEU A 128 -12.80 0.17 -1.74
C LEU A 128 -13.13 0.99 -0.49
N PHE A 129 -12.35 2.04 -0.19
CA PHE A 129 -12.63 2.93 0.93
C PHE A 129 -13.97 3.68 0.74
N ALA A 130 -14.25 4.13 -0.49
CA ALA A 130 -15.52 4.76 -0.83
C ALA A 130 -16.69 3.79 -0.67
N LEU A 131 -16.53 2.55 -1.12
CA LEU A 131 -17.53 1.49 -0.94
C LEU A 131 -17.83 1.27 0.54
N ALA A 132 -16.80 1.07 1.37
CA ALA A 132 -16.94 0.91 2.82
C ALA A 132 -17.70 2.07 3.46
N HIS A 133 -17.40 3.30 3.03
CA HIS A 133 -18.09 4.50 3.51
C HIS A 133 -19.58 4.50 3.15
N VAL A 134 -19.93 4.23 1.88
CA VAL A 134 -21.32 4.27 1.40
C VAL A 134 -22.16 3.17 2.04
N ILE A 135 -21.62 1.94 2.16
CA ILE A 135 -22.36 0.83 2.78
C ILE A 135 -22.37 0.91 4.32
N GLY A 136 -21.57 1.80 4.90
CA GLY A 136 -21.42 1.93 6.36
C GLY A 136 -20.83 0.70 7.04
N ALA A 137 -20.10 -0.14 6.31
CA ALA A 137 -19.52 -1.35 6.86
C ALA A 137 -18.12 -1.08 7.45
N GLU A 138 -17.77 -1.83 8.50
CA GLU A 138 -16.43 -1.79 9.07
C GLU A 138 -15.45 -2.51 8.14
N ALA A 139 -14.70 -1.74 7.36
CA ALA A 139 -13.60 -2.25 6.56
C ALA A 139 -12.29 -2.25 7.35
N THR A 140 -11.36 -3.14 6.98
CA THR A 140 -10.03 -3.22 7.57
C THR A 140 -8.97 -2.95 6.51
N ALA A 141 -8.04 -2.03 6.81
CA ALA A 141 -6.85 -1.78 6.01
C ALA A 141 -5.60 -2.22 6.77
N ILE A 142 -4.72 -2.97 6.11
CA ILE A 142 -3.48 -3.49 6.67
C ILE A 142 -2.32 -3.05 5.80
N LEU A 143 -1.39 -2.31 6.39
CA LEU A 143 -0.16 -1.88 5.75
C LEU A 143 1.01 -2.70 6.29
N ARG A 144 1.71 -3.37 5.38
CA ARG A 144 2.99 -4.04 5.65
C ARG A 144 4.10 -3.18 5.08
N THR A 145 5.01 -2.74 5.93
CA THR A 145 6.15 -1.91 5.54
C THR A 145 7.43 -2.68 5.75
N ARG A 146 8.21 -2.82 4.69
CA ARG A 146 9.61 -3.22 4.77
C ARG A 146 10.46 -1.94 4.84
N PRO A 147 11.17 -1.71 5.95
CA PRO A 147 12.04 -0.54 6.06
C PRO A 147 13.15 -0.60 5.00
N LEU A 148 13.49 0.54 4.40
CA LEU A 148 14.68 0.63 3.56
C LEU A 148 15.93 0.60 4.45
N SER A 149 16.90 -0.25 4.10
CA SER A 149 18.07 -0.62 4.93
C SER A 149 19.01 0.53 5.32
N ASN A 150 18.76 1.76 4.87
CA ASN A 150 19.58 2.94 5.10
C ASN A 150 18.93 4.00 6.02
N ASN A 151 17.71 3.77 6.53
CA ASN A 151 17.01 4.81 7.29
C ASN A 151 17.06 4.58 8.81
N ALA A 152 18.06 5.18 9.46
CA ALA A 152 18.17 5.21 10.92
C ALA A 152 16.99 5.94 11.62
N ASP A 153 16.25 6.80 10.89
CA ASP A 153 15.10 7.57 11.39
C ASP A 153 13.75 6.83 11.30
N PHE A 154 13.71 5.67 10.64
CA PHE A 154 12.51 4.84 10.62
C PHE A 154 12.08 4.43 12.05
N GLY A 155 13.06 4.26 12.94
CA GLY A 155 12.81 3.88 14.31
C GLY A 155 12.31 4.98 15.23
N THR A 156 12.65 6.23 14.96
CA THR A 156 12.32 7.38 15.82
C THR A 156 10.92 7.92 15.53
N THR A 157 10.46 7.88 14.28
CA THR A 157 9.14 8.42 13.90
C THR A 157 7.97 7.50 14.30
N PHE A 158 8.23 6.20 14.50
CA PHE A 158 7.19 5.19 14.76
C PHE A 158 7.37 4.40 16.07
N GLY A 159 8.31 4.80 16.94
CA GLY A 159 8.59 4.05 18.18
C GLY A 159 9.20 2.65 17.92
N ILE A 160 9.74 2.45 16.72
CA ILE A 160 10.31 1.18 16.26
C ILE A 160 11.81 1.23 16.57
N GLY A 161 12.20 1.14 17.85
CA GLY A 161 13.62 1.19 18.24
C GLY A 161 14.52 0.41 17.27
N SER A 162 15.67 0.98 16.89
CA SER A 162 16.54 0.57 15.78
C SER A 162 17.16 -0.83 15.86
N SER A 163 16.69 -1.70 16.74
CA SER A 163 17.21 -3.05 16.97
C SER A 163 16.05 -4.04 17.02
N GLY A 164 16.00 -4.93 16.03
CA GLY A 164 15.23 -6.17 16.16
C GLY A 164 14.59 -6.72 14.88
N LEU A 165 14.47 -5.94 13.81
CA LEU A 165 13.96 -6.46 12.53
C LEU A 165 15.12 -6.99 11.70
N SER A 166 15.02 -8.26 11.29
CA SER A 166 15.83 -8.81 10.20
C SER A 166 15.72 -7.90 8.96
N PRO A 167 16.73 -7.86 8.07
CA PRO A 167 16.68 -7.08 6.83
C PRO A 167 15.51 -7.48 5.90
N ASP A 168 14.89 -8.64 6.16
CA ASP A 168 13.69 -9.15 5.48
C ASP A 168 12.38 -8.96 6.26
N GLY A 169 12.42 -8.29 7.41
CA GLY A 169 11.27 -8.13 8.30
C GLY A 169 10.29 -7.04 7.88
N TYR A 170 9.04 -7.24 8.31
CA TYR A 170 7.93 -6.32 8.05
C TYR A 170 7.43 -5.68 9.34
N VAL A 171 7.02 -4.43 9.23
CA VAL A 171 6.20 -3.76 10.24
C VAL A 171 4.77 -3.76 9.75
N VAL A 172 3.87 -4.29 10.56
CA VAL A 172 2.45 -4.40 10.25
C VAL A 172 1.67 -3.40 11.11
N ARG A 173 0.88 -2.56 10.43
CA ARG A 173 -0.04 -1.59 11.02
C ARG A 173 -1.40 -1.76 10.38
N GLY A 174 -2.47 -1.40 11.07
CA GLY A 174 -3.78 -1.42 10.45
C GLY A 174 -4.80 -0.50 11.08
N TRP A 175 -5.89 -0.35 10.34
CA TRP A 175 -6.93 0.62 10.60
C TRP A 175 -8.29 -0.02 10.35
N ARG A 176 -9.27 0.39 11.15
CA ARG A 176 -10.69 0.18 10.88
C ARG A 176 -11.26 1.42 10.23
N LEU A 177 -12.03 1.22 9.17
CA LEU A 177 -12.77 2.27 8.48
C LEU A 177 -14.25 2.00 8.71
N ALA A 178 -14.92 2.88 9.42
CA ALA A 178 -16.34 2.76 9.73
C ALA A 178 -16.95 4.15 9.86
N GLU A 179 -18.19 4.31 9.43
CA GLU A 179 -18.97 5.55 9.63
C GLU A 179 -18.27 6.83 9.15
N GLY A 180 -17.44 6.72 8.10
CA GLY A 180 -16.65 7.85 7.60
C GLY A 180 -15.58 8.33 8.56
N GLN A 181 -15.10 7.45 9.42
CA GLN A 181 -13.97 7.67 10.32
C GLN A 181 -12.93 6.57 10.10
N THR A 182 -11.69 6.87 10.52
CA THR A 182 -10.61 5.88 10.62
C THR A 182 -10.19 5.77 12.07
N SER A 183 -10.14 4.54 12.58
CA SER A 183 -9.61 4.26 13.91
C SER A 183 -8.36 3.38 13.78
N PRO A 184 -7.25 3.75 14.45
CA PRO A 184 -6.06 2.91 14.44
C PRO A 184 -6.31 1.63 15.23
N ILE A 185 -5.78 0.51 14.73
CA ILE A 185 -5.68 -0.74 15.48
C ILE A 185 -4.30 -0.74 16.16
N ASP A 186 -4.29 -1.04 17.46
CA ASP A 186 -3.04 -1.17 18.23
C ASP A 186 -2.30 -2.48 17.88
N ALA A 187 -1.05 -2.58 18.34
CA ALA A 187 -0.22 -3.75 18.04
C ALA A 187 -0.87 -5.07 18.50
N ALA A 188 -1.54 -5.06 19.67
CA ALA A 188 -2.19 -6.24 20.24
C ALA A 188 -3.43 -6.66 19.43
N GLY A 189 -4.26 -5.70 19.02
CA GLY A 189 -5.43 -5.93 18.17
C GLY A 189 -5.04 -6.44 16.78
N MET A 190 -3.93 -5.94 16.22
CA MET A 190 -3.41 -6.42 14.94
C MET A 190 -2.86 -7.84 15.05
N PHE A 191 -2.11 -8.13 16.11
CA PHE A 191 -1.65 -9.48 16.42
C PHE A 191 -2.84 -10.45 16.53
N ALA A 192 -3.86 -10.10 17.33
CA ALA A 192 -5.04 -10.92 17.50
C ALA A 192 -5.75 -11.15 16.16
N PHE A 193 -5.96 -10.09 15.37
CA PHE A 193 -6.59 -10.16 14.06
C PHE A 193 -5.88 -11.11 13.09
N CYS A 194 -4.54 -11.01 12.99
CA CYS A 194 -3.76 -11.87 12.10
C CYS A 194 -3.68 -13.32 12.59
N CYS A 195 -3.80 -13.56 13.90
CA CYS A 195 -3.72 -14.91 14.47
C CYS A 195 -5.10 -15.60 14.62
N SER A 196 -6.20 -14.87 14.42
CA SER A 196 -7.55 -15.36 14.67
C SER A 196 -8.20 -16.08 13.48
N GLU A 197 -7.47 -16.93 12.75
CA GLU A 197 -8.10 -17.83 11.77
C GLU A 197 -9.03 -18.82 12.50
N ALA A 198 -10.31 -18.45 12.56
CA ALA A 198 -11.30 -19.05 13.45
C ALA A 198 -11.89 -20.37 12.94
N SER A 199 -11.44 -20.90 11.80
CA SER A 199 -11.96 -22.15 11.23
C SER A 199 -11.23 -23.40 11.72
N SER A 200 -9.97 -23.30 12.16
CA SER A 200 -9.17 -24.44 12.62
C SER A 200 -8.95 -24.47 14.14
N GLY A 201 -8.97 -23.30 14.80
CA GLY A 201 -8.58 -23.17 16.21
C GLY A 201 -7.09 -23.39 16.47
N GLU A 202 -6.28 -23.62 15.43
CA GLU A 202 -4.83 -23.70 15.55
C GLU A 202 -4.21 -22.31 15.40
N PRO A 203 -3.29 -21.91 16.30
CA PRO A 203 -2.60 -20.63 16.17
C PRO A 203 -1.76 -20.64 14.89
N LEU A 204 -1.99 -19.66 14.01
CA LEU A 204 -1.14 -19.45 12.85
C LEU A 204 0.30 -19.20 13.30
N PRO A 205 1.30 -19.85 12.67
CA PRO A 205 2.70 -19.64 13.02
C PRO A 205 3.07 -18.18 12.75
N LEU A 206 3.56 -17.50 13.80
CA LEU A 206 4.06 -16.14 13.71
C LEU A 206 5.31 -16.12 12.84
N ASP A 207 5.32 -15.27 11.82
CA ASP A 207 6.56 -14.94 11.14
C ASP A 207 7.46 -14.18 12.13
N PRO A 208 8.62 -14.74 12.52
CA PRO A 208 9.52 -14.11 13.49
C PRO A 208 10.10 -12.78 12.97
N ASN A 209 9.97 -12.49 11.67
CA ASN A 209 10.40 -11.24 11.06
C ASN A 209 9.28 -10.20 10.99
N THR A 210 8.07 -10.51 11.47
CA THR A 210 6.95 -9.58 11.50
C THR A 210 6.84 -8.90 12.87
N ARG A 211 6.84 -7.57 12.86
CA ARG A 211 6.58 -6.73 14.04
C ARG A 211 5.24 -6.01 13.88
N TYR A 212 4.32 -6.28 14.79
CA TYR A 212 3.09 -5.49 14.91
C TYR A 212 3.37 -4.17 15.63
N ALA A 213 2.85 -3.07 15.09
CA ALA A 213 3.05 -1.74 15.64
C ALA A 213 1.73 -0.97 15.69
N ASP A 214 1.65 -0.02 16.62
CA ASP A 214 0.49 0.85 16.73
C ASP A 214 0.32 1.68 15.46
N ALA A 215 -0.90 1.68 14.94
CA ALA A 215 -1.27 2.58 13.88
C ALA A 215 -1.50 4.01 14.41
N ARG A 216 -1.21 5.00 13.56
CA ARG A 216 -1.56 6.41 13.83
C ARG A 216 -2.90 6.75 13.18
N ALA A 217 -3.64 7.73 13.69
CA ALA A 217 -4.83 8.25 13.00
C ALA A 217 -4.49 8.73 11.57
N LEU A 218 -5.28 8.31 10.56
CA LEU A 218 -5.06 8.66 9.14
C LEU A 218 -5.69 10.01 8.79
N VAL A 219 -6.92 10.23 9.25
CA VAL A 219 -7.64 11.48 9.03
C VAL A 219 -7.66 12.24 10.34
N THR A 220 -7.07 13.44 10.36
CA THR A 220 -7.33 14.37 11.46
C THR A 220 -8.67 15.04 11.14
N PRO A 221 -9.70 14.97 12.00
CA PRO A 221 -10.93 15.73 11.75
C PRO A 221 -10.57 17.20 11.54
N PRO A 222 -11.27 17.94 10.67
CA PRO A 222 -11.07 19.38 10.56
C PRO A 222 -11.21 19.98 11.96
N ARG A 223 -10.21 20.75 12.40
CA ARG A 223 -10.31 21.46 13.68
C ARG A 223 -11.59 22.29 13.65
N PRO A 224 -12.45 22.22 14.70
CA PRO A 224 -13.52 23.19 14.82
C PRO A 224 -12.88 24.58 14.92
N GLY A 225 -13.14 25.42 13.91
CA GLY A 225 -12.81 26.83 13.91
C GLY A 225 -13.80 27.64 14.72
#